data_AF-A0A4U2YJL7-F1
#
_entry.id   AF-A0A4U2YJL7-F1
#
_cell.length_a   1.000
_cell.length_b   1.000
_cell.length_c   1.000
_cell.angle_alpha   90.00
_cell.angle_beta   90.00
_cell.angle_gamma   90.00
#
_symmetry.space_group_name_H-M   'P 1'
#
loop_
_entity.id
_entity.type
_entity.pdbx_description
1 polymer ?
#
loop_
_entity_poly.entity_id
_entity_poly.type
_entity_poly.pdbx_seq_one_letter_code
_entity_poly.pdbx_strand_id
1 'polypeptide(L)'
;MHVVTVQRWVMSVLVLTTALHFVGGLLILAVTLDRPDAFWVLTIISMIVTALSIVGARLLHQTSALTWWLLVALLPLAISLYFR
;
A
#
# COMPACT_ATOMS: atom_id res chain seq x y z
N MET A 1 12.38 -11.61 26.15
CA MET A 1 11.76 -10.41 25.52
C MET A 1 10.77 -10.81 24.43
N HIS A 2 9.67 -11.50 24.77
CA HIS A 2 8.66 -11.90 23.77
C HIS A 2 7.75 -10.74 23.31
N VAL A 3 7.50 -9.77 24.20
CA VAL A 3 6.56 -8.66 23.97
C VAL A 3 6.99 -7.76 22.82
N VAL A 4 8.30 -7.46 22.70
CA VAL A 4 8.84 -6.60 21.63
C VAL A 4 8.63 -7.24 20.25
N THR A 5 8.80 -8.56 20.13
CA THR A 5 8.55 -9.30 18.89
C THR A 5 7.08 -9.25 18.50
N VAL A 6 6.18 -9.53 19.44
CA VAL A 6 4.73 -9.49 19.17
C VAL A 6 4.27 -8.08 18.80
N GLN A 7 4.73 -7.06 19.53
CA GLN A 7 4.40 -5.67 19.24
C GLN A 7 4.82 -5.24 17.83
N ARG A 8 6.00 -5.66 17.37
CA ARG A 8 6.51 -5.39 16.02
C ARG A 8 5.61 -6.01 14.95
N TRP A 9 5.13 -7.24 15.17
CA TRP A 9 4.17 -7.90 14.29
C TRP A 9 2.82 -7.17 14.27
N VAL A 10 2.28 -6.82 15.43
CA VAL A 10 1.01 -6.09 15.56
C VAL A 10 1.08 -4.74 14.84
N MET A 11 2.14 -3.96 15.05
CA MET A 11 2.35 -2.68 14.38
C MET A 11 2.45 -2.84 12.86
N SER A 12 3.13 -3.88 12.39
CA SER A 12 3.28 -4.13 10.95
C SER A 12 1.95 -4.52 10.32
N VAL A 13 1.17 -5.40 10.96
CA VAL A 13 -0.18 -5.76 10.51
C VAL A 13 -1.06 -4.52 10.50
N LEU A 14 -1.06 -3.72 11.58
CA LEU A 14 -1.86 -2.51 11.68
C LEU A 14 -1.56 -1.50 10.57
N VAL A 15 -0.28 -1.25 10.29
CA VAL A 15 0.15 -0.36 9.21
C VAL A 15 -0.32 -0.89 7.86
N LEU A 16 -0.11 -2.18 7.58
CA LEU A 16 -0.49 -2.80 6.32
C LEU A 16 -2.00 -2.82 6.12
N THR A 17 -2.79 -3.17 7.14
CA THR A 17 -4.26 -3.19 7.04
C THR A 17 -4.82 -1.79 6.85
N THR A 18 -4.27 -0.80 7.53
CA THR A 18 -4.72 0.61 7.39
C THR A 18 -4.44 1.11 5.97
N ALA A 19 -3.21 0.88 5.47
CA ALA A 19 -2.85 1.23 4.11
C ALA A 19 -3.70 0.51 3.08
N LEU A 20 -3.99 -0.78 3.28
CA LEU A 20 -4.83 -1.57 2.38
C LEU A 20 -6.26 -1.05 2.30
N HIS A 21 -6.88 -0.69 3.42
CA HIS A 21 -8.22 -0.09 3.41
C HIS A 21 -8.23 1.25 2.68
N PHE A 22 -7.23 2.09 2.93
CA PHE A 22 -7.12 3.40 2.27
C PHE A 22 -6.92 3.26 0.75
N VAL A 23 -5.96 2.43 0.34
CA VAL A 23 -5.67 2.14 -1.07
C VAL A 23 -6.88 1.48 -1.75
N GLY A 24 -7.52 0.51 -1.10
CA GLY A 24 -8.72 -0.14 -1.61
C GLY A 24 -9.85 0.85 -1.87
N GLY A 25 -10.09 1.78 -0.94
CA GLY A 25 -11.06 2.86 -1.12
C GLY A 25 -10.72 3.79 -2.29
N LEU A 26 -9.45 4.18 -2.42
CA LEU A 26 -8.99 5.02 -3.54
C LEU A 26 -9.11 4.32 -4.90
N LEU A 27 -8.83 3.02 -4.97
CA LEU A 27 -8.96 2.24 -6.21
C LEU A 27 -10.42 2.11 -6.65
N ILE A 28 -11.32 1.79 -5.71
CA ILE A 28 -12.77 1.76 -5.99
C ILE A 28 -13.22 3.13 -6.49
N LEU A 29 -12.78 4.20 -5.84
CA LEU A 29 -13.11 5.58 -6.24
C LEU A 29 -12.55 5.91 -7.63
N ALA A 30 -11.32 5.51 -7.94
CA ALA A 30 -10.66 5.77 -9.22
C ALA A 30 -11.38 5.14 -10.42
N VAL A 31 -11.93 3.93 -10.23
CA VAL A 31 -12.65 3.19 -11.29
C VAL A 31 -14.10 3.67 -11.41
N THR A 32 -14.71 4.13 -10.32
CA THR A 32 -16.12 4.59 -10.33
C THR A 32 -16.26 6.02 -10.81
N LEU A 33 -15.23 6.85 -10.68
CA LEU A 33 -15.20 8.19 -11.27
C LEU A 33 -14.91 8.10 -12.77
N ASP A 34 -15.88 8.54 -13.57
CA ASP A 34 -15.76 8.64 -15.03
C ASP A 34 -14.95 9.89 -15.45
N ARG A 35 -13.81 10.10 -14.79
CA ARG A 35 -12.88 11.22 -15.04
C ARG A 35 -11.45 10.73 -15.23
N PRO A 36 -10.88 10.88 -16.43
CA PRO A 36 -9.57 10.33 -16.75
C PRO A 36 -8.44 10.94 -15.90
N ASP A 37 -8.56 12.22 -15.55
CA ASP A 37 -7.56 12.92 -14.72
C ASP A 37 -7.55 12.38 -13.28
N ALA A 38 -8.74 12.14 -12.72
CA ALA A 38 -8.90 11.63 -11.36
C ALA A 38 -8.36 10.20 -11.24
N PHE A 39 -8.61 9.36 -12.25
CA PHE A 39 -8.11 7.99 -12.29
C PHE A 39 -6.59 7.93 -12.09
N TRP A 40 -5.84 8.73 -12.85
CA TRP A 40 -4.38 8.71 -12.78
C TRP A 40 -3.86 9.22 -11.44
N VAL A 41 -4.42 10.32 -10.94
CA VAL A 41 -4.03 10.89 -9.64
C VAL A 41 -4.29 9.89 -8.50
N LEU A 42 -5.49 9.30 -8.46
CA LEU A 42 -5.87 8.35 -7.41
C LEU A 42 -5.06 7.05 -7.48
N THR A 43 -4.75 6.57 -8.69
CA THR A 43 -3.91 5.38 -8.89
C THR A 43 -2.46 5.64 -8.45
N ILE A 44 -1.89 6.81 -8.79
CA ILE A 44 -0.53 7.19 -8.37
C ILE A 44 -0.44 7.31 -6.84
N ILE A 45 -1.42 7.97 -6.20
CA ILE A 45 -1.47 8.08 -4.73
C ILE A 45 -1.54 6.68 -4.11
N SER A 46 -2.38 5.80 -4.67
CA SER A 46 -2.51 4.42 -4.20
C SER A 46 -1.20 3.63 -4.27
N MET A 47 -0.43 3.80 -5.34
CA MET A 47 0.91 3.21 -5.46
C MET A 47 1.87 3.74 -4.38
N ILE A 48 1.92 5.06 -4.19
CA ILE A 48 2.80 5.70 -3.21
C ILE A 48 2.50 5.21 -1.80
N VAL A 49 1.21 5.17 -1.42
CA VAL A 49 0.82 4.71 -0.08
C VAL A 49 1.16 3.23 0.13
N THR A 50 0.95 2.40 -0.90
CA THR A 50 1.34 0.99 -0.85
C THR A 50 2.85 0.85 -0.64
N ALA A 51 3.67 1.60 -1.40
CA ALA A 51 5.12 1.60 -1.23
C ALA A 51 5.53 2.03 0.19
N LEU A 52 4.96 3.13 0.70
CA LEU A 52 5.26 3.64 2.04
C LEU A 52 4.88 2.65 3.14
N SER A 53 3.77 1.93 3.00
CA SER A 53 3.37 0.91 3.99
C SER A 53 4.34 -0.27 4.03
N ILE A 54 4.85 -0.71 2.88
CA ILE A 54 5.83 -1.79 2.78
C ILE A 54 7.17 -1.36 3.39
N VAL A 55 7.62 -0.15 3.07
CA VAL A 55 8.82 0.44 3.65
C VAL A 55 8.66 0.58 5.17
N GLY A 56 7.53 1.11 5.65
CA GLY A 56 7.23 1.24 7.08
C GLY A 56 7.26 -0.10 7.81
N ALA A 57 6.61 -1.13 7.27
CA ALA A 57 6.62 -2.48 7.85
C ALA A 57 8.03 -3.11 7.88
N ARG A 58 8.87 -2.83 6.87
CA ARG A 58 10.27 -3.34 6.82
C ARG A 58 11.20 -2.60 7.77
N LEU A 59 11.06 -1.28 7.87
CA LEU A 59 11.77 -0.45 8.86
C LEU A 59 11.41 -0.90 10.27
N LEU A 60 10.13 -1.19 10.51
CA LEU A 60 9.69 -1.76 11.77
C LEU A 60 10.45 -3.01 12.10
N HIS A 61 10.80 -3.87 11.13
CA HIS A 61 11.58 -5.09 11.29
C HIS A 61 13.11 -4.93 11.28
N GLN A 62 13.65 -3.71 11.13
CA GLN A 62 15.09 -3.44 10.94
C GLN A 62 15.69 -4.25 9.76
N THR A 63 14.90 -4.45 8.71
CA THR A 63 15.34 -5.10 7.47
C THR A 63 15.53 -4.06 6.37
N SER A 64 16.33 -4.37 5.35
CA SER A 64 16.58 -3.43 4.22
C SER A 64 15.25 -2.93 3.63
N ALA A 65 15.10 -1.61 3.56
CA ALA A 65 13.90 -0.96 3.01
C ALA A 65 13.81 -1.15 1.48
N LEU A 66 14.96 -1.25 0.80
CA LEU A 66 15.04 -1.45 -0.64
C LEU A 66 15.06 -2.96 -0.92
N THR A 67 13.88 -3.55 -1.10
CA THR A 67 13.74 -4.98 -1.43
C THR A 67 12.77 -5.15 -2.60
N TRP A 68 12.86 -6.26 -3.32
CA TRP A 68 11.93 -6.70 -4.40
C TRP A 68 10.44 -6.51 -4.07
N TRP A 69 10.09 -6.48 -2.79
CA TRP A 69 8.75 -6.14 -2.29
C TRP A 69 8.21 -4.78 -2.71
N LEU A 70 9.06 -3.81 -3.09
CA LEU A 70 8.60 -2.54 -3.67
C LEU A 70 7.84 -2.74 -4.99
N LEU A 71 8.06 -3.86 -5.70
CA LEU A 71 7.27 -4.19 -6.89
C LEU A 71 5.79 -4.42 -6.57
N VAL A 72 5.46 -4.82 -5.34
CA VAL A 72 4.07 -4.96 -4.88
C VAL A 72 3.35 -3.60 -4.88
N ALA A 73 4.09 -2.49 -4.78
CA ALA A 73 3.50 -1.15 -4.92
C ALA A 73 3.02 -0.84 -6.35
N LEU A 74 3.33 -1.67 -7.35
CA LEU A 74 2.71 -1.60 -8.68
C LEU A 74 1.38 -2.35 -8.77
N LEU A 75 0.98 -3.13 -7.75
CA LEU A 75 -0.33 -3.80 -7.76
C LEU A 75 -1.51 -2.84 -7.94
N PRO A 76 -1.57 -1.67 -7.28
CA PRO A 76 -2.67 -0.72 -7.47
C PRO A 76 -2.81 -0.30 -8.93
N LEU A 77 -1.69 -0.13 -9.65
CA LEU A 77 -1.70 0.18 -11.08
C LEU A 77 -2.27 -0.96 -11.91
N ALA A 78 -1.81 -2.20 -11.67
CA ALA A 78 -2.30 -3.36 -12.39
C ALA A 78 -3.81 -3.59 -12.15
N ILE A 79 -4.27 -3.40 -10.91
CA ILE A 79 -5.68 -3.51 -10.53
C ILE A 79 -6.50 -2.40 -11.19
N SER A 80 -6.10 -1.14 -11.06
CA SER A 80 -6.78 0.00 -11.70
C SER A 80 -6.92 -0.18 -13.21
N LEU A 81 -5.87 -0.69 -13.89
CA LEU A 81 -5.89 -0.92 -15.34
C LEU A 81 -6.77 -2.11 -15.75
N TYR A 82 -6.90 -3.13 -14.90
CA TYR A 82 -7.77 -4.28 -15.18
C TYR A 82 -9.26 -3.91 -15.10
N PHE A 83 -9.63 -3.01 -14.20
CA PHE A 83 -11.02 -2.61 -13.96
C PHE A 83 -11.47 -1.37 -14.75
N ARG A 84 -10.56 -0.70 -15.46
CA ARG A 84 -10.86 0.44 -16.33
C ARG A 84 -11.26 -0.03 -17.74
#